data_AF-A0A2K3NJ12-F1
#
_entry.id   AF-A0A2K3NJ12-F1
#
_cell.length_a   1.000
_cell.length_b   1.000
_cell.length_c   1.000
_cell.angle_alpha   90.00
_cell.angle_beta   90.00
_cell.angle_gamma   90.00
#
_symmetry.space_group_name_H-M   'P 1'
#
loop_
_entity.id
_entity.type
_entity.pdbx_description
1 polymer ?
#
loop_
_entity_poly.entity_id
_entity_poly.type
_entity_poly.pdbx_seq_one_letter_code
_entity_poly.pdbx_strand_id
1 'polypeptide(L)'
;MATLKDIGISAAINLSSAFMFLLAFAVLRLQPFNDRVYFPKWYLKGIRGSPTNSRSAVKKFVNLDTGTYIRFLNWMPAALHMPEPELIDHAGLDSTVFIRIYFLGVKIFAPITLLAFMVLVPINWTGKTLEAPAAKDLTFSDIDKLSISNVPLGSKRFWAHIGMSYVFSAWTCYSLYKEYMIIATMRLRFLASERRRPDQFTVLVRNVPPDMDESVSEHIEHFFCVNHPDHYLMHH
;
A
#
# COMPACT_ATOMS: atom_id res chain seq x y z
N MET A 1 -6.30 29.17 -11.92
CA MET A 1 -6.53 28.20 -10.84
C MET A 1 -7.63 27.24 -11.24
N ALA A 2 -7.55 25.97 -10.84
CA ALA A 2 -8.60 25.00 -11.14
C ALA A 2 -9.88 25.36 -10.37
N THR A 3 -11.01 25.43 -11.06
CA THR A 3 -12.29 25.72 -10.43
C THR A 3 -12.91 24.46 -9.84
N LEU A 4 -13.88 24.61 -8.93
CA LEU A 4 -14.63 23.47 -8.38
C LEU A 4 -15.30 22.64 -9.49
N LYS A 5 -15.71 23.31 -10.58
CA LYS A 5 -16.29 22.67 -11.77
C LYS A 5 -15.25 21.79 -12.50
N ASP A 6 -14.02 22.26 -12.65
CA ASP A 6 -12.94 21.50 -13.31
C ASP A 6 -12.61 20.23 -12.51
N ILE A 7 -12.53 20.35 -11.18
CA ILE A 7 -12.33 19.20 -10.28
C ILE A 7 -13.51 18.23 -10.38
N GLY A 8 -14.75 18.74 -10.40
CA GLY A 8 -15.96 17.91 -10.51
C GLY A 8 -16.00 17.12 -11.81
N ILE A 9 -15.69 17.74 -12.95
CA ILE A 9 -15.64 17.07 -14.25
C ILE A 9 -14.54 16.00 -14.27
N SER A 10 -13.34 16.34 -13.78
CA SER A 10 -12.23 15.38 -13.68
C SER A 10 -12.57 14.18 -12.80
N ALA A 11 -13.15 14.43 -11.62
CA ALA A 11 -13.59 13.37 -10.72
C ALA A 11 -14.66 12.48 -11.36
N ALA A 12 -15.63 13.06 -12.07
CA ALA A 12 -16.66 12.30 -12.76
C ALA A 12 -16.07 11.37 -13.85
N ILE A 13 -15.13 11.86 -14.65
CA ILE A 13 -14.46 11.06 -15.68
C ILE A 13 -13.66 9.92 -15.04
N ASN A 14 -12.86 10.22 -14.01
CA ASN A 14 -12.02 9.23 -13.34
C ASN A 14 -12.83 8.16 -12.58
N LEU A 15 -13.91 8.55 -11.91
CA LEU A 15 -14.79 7.60 -11.22
C LEU A 15 -15.57 6.73 -12.22
N SER A 16 -16.03 7.32 -13.32
CA SER A 16 -16.74 6.58 -14.38
C SER A 16 -15.82 5.56 -15.06
N SER A 17 -14.58 5.94 -15.37
CA SER A 17 -13.59 5.03 -15.95
C SER A 17 -13.22 3.92 -14.97
N ALA A 18 -12.99 4.22 -13.69
CA ALA A 18 -12.74 3.24 -12.65
C ALA A 18 -13.91 2.24 -12.52
N PHE A 19 -15.15 2.72 -12.55
CA PHE A 19 -16.33 1.87 -12.52
C PHE A 19 -16.40 0.94 -13.74
N MET A 20 -16.13 1.45 -14.94
CA MET A 20 -16.04 0.62 -16.15
C MET A 20 -14.95 -0.46 -16.04
N PHE A 21 -13.78 -0.13 -15.49
CA PHE A 21 -12.73 -1.12 -15.26
C PHE A 21 -13.12 -2.18 -14.23
N LEU A 22 -13.80 -1.80 -13.15
CA LEU A 22 -14.31 -2.74 -12.15
C LEU A 22 -15.37 -3.68 -12.74
N LEU A 23 -16.23 -3.16 -13.63
CA LEU A 23 -17.22 -3.97 -14.35
C LEU A 23 -16.54 -4.93 -15.32
N ALA A 24 -15.56 -4.45 -16.10
CA ALA A 24 -14.77 -5.29 -16.99
C ALA A 24 -14.02 -6.39 -16.22
N PHE A 25 -13.39 -6.05 -15.09
CA PHE A 25 -12.74 -6.99 -14.20
C PHE A 25 -13.72 -8.05 -13.69
N ALA A 26 -14.90 -7.64 -13.23
CA ALA A 26 -15.94 -8.55 -12.77
C ALA A 26 -16.35 -9.56 -13.86
N VAL A 27 -16.56 -9.08 -15.09
CA VAL A 27 -16.95 -9.95 -16.20
C VAL A 27 -15.82 -10.88 -16.62
N LEU A 28 -14.59 -10.37 -16.76
CA LEU A 28 -13.42 -11.11 -17.21
C LEU A 28 -12.94 -12.15 -16.19
N ARG A 29 -13.03 -11.85 -14.89
CA ARG A 29 -12.66 -12.76 -13.79
C ARG A 29 -13.55 -14.00 -13.74
N LEU A 30 -14.81 -13.89 -14.13
CA LEU A 30 -15.78 -14.99 -14.10
C LEU A 30 -15.65 -15.93 -15.30
N GLN A 31 -14.88 -15.55 -16.33
CA GLN A 31 -14.71 -16.39 -17.50
C GLN A 31 -13.72 -17.53 -17.23
N PRO A 32 -14.09 -18.79 -17.49
CA PRO A 32 -13.24 -19.95 -17.18
C PRO A 32 -11.91 -19.97 -17.95
N PHE A 33 -11.83 -19.34 -19.13
CA PHE A 33 -10.57 -19.24 -19.88
C PHE A 33 -9.52 -18.34 -19.18
N ASN A 34 -9.96 -17.34 -18.42
CA ASN A 34 -9.10 -16.41 -17.69
C ASN A 34 -8.76 -16.88 -16.27
N ASP A 35 -9.24 -18.04 -15.84
CA ASP A 35 -9.09 -18.51 -14.46
C ASP A 35 -7.62 -18.61 -14.04
N ARG A 36 -6.73 -19.03 -14.96
CA ARG A 36 -5.28 -19.11 -14.72
C ARG A 36 -4.61 -17.74 -14.58
N VAL A 37 -5.17 -16.69 -15.20
CA VAL A 37 -4.62 -15.33 -15.14
C VAL A 37 -5.00 -14.64 -13.83
N TYR A 38 -6.24 -14.80 -13.37
CA TYR A 38 -6.72 -14.17 -12.14
C TYR A 38 -6.41 -14.97 -10.87
N PHE A 39 -6.21 -16.29 -10.96
CA PHE A 39 -5.90 -17.15 -9.81
C PHE A 39 -4.59 -17.96 -9.94
N PRO A 40 -3.47 -17.40 -10.43
CA PRO A 40 -2.24 -18.15 -10.69
C PRO A 40 -1.63 -18.74 -9.42
N LYS A 41 -1.68 -18.01 -8.29
CA LYS A 41 -1.16 -18.47 -7.00
C LYS A 41 -1.82 -19.78 -6.53
N TRP A 42 -3.09 -19.99 -6.87
CA TRP A 42 -3.83 -21.17 -6.46
C TRP A 42 -3.41 -22.42 -7.24
N TYR A 43 -3.02 -22.22 -8.51
CA TYR A 43 -2.43 -23.27 -9.33
C TYR A 43 -0.99 -23.58 -8.90
N LEU A 44 -0.17 -22.55 -8.60
CA LEU A 44 1.19 -22.74 -8.11
C LEU A 44 1.25 -23.46 -6.75
N LYS A 45 0.28 -23.18 -5.86
CA LYS A 45 0.13 -23.87 -4.58
C LYS A 45 -0.53 -25.26 -4.71
N GLY A 46 -0.96 -25.66 -5.91
CA GLY A 46 -1.59 -26.95 -6.17
C GLY A 46 -3.00 -27.13 -5.59
N ILE A 47 -3.62 -26.05 -5.07
CA ILE A 47 -4.96 -26.08 -4.47
C ILE A 47 -6.04 -26.22 -5.54
N ARG A 48 -5.80 -25.66 -6.74
CA ARG A 48 -6.72 -25.74 -7.87
C ARG A 48 -6.13 -26.59 -8.99
N GLY A 49 -6.87 -27.62 -9.40
CA GLY A 49 -6.55 -28.45 -10.56
C GLY A 49 -7.21 -27.94 -11.84
N SER A 50 -6.68 -28.33 -13.00
CA SER A 50 -7.33 -28.08 -14.29
C SER A 50 -8.69 -28.79 -14.30
N PRO A 51 -9.79 -28.15 -14.73
CA PRO A 51 -11.10 -28.79 -14.73
C PRO A 51 -11.04 -30.08 -15.57
N THR A 52 -11.47 -31.19 -14.97
CA THR A 52 -11.60 -32.49 -15.63
C THR A 52 -12.59 -32.37 -16.79
N ASN A 53 -12.33 -33.08 -17.90
CA ASN A 53 -12.96 -32.96 -19.23
C ASN A 53 -14.49 -33.19 -19.31
N SER A 54 -15.23 -33.18 -18.20
CA SER A 54 -16.65 -33.53 -18.11
C SER A 54 -17.61 -32.35 -18.36
N ARG A 55 -17.17 -31.23 -18.95
CA ARG A 55 -18.01 -30.05 -19.18
C ARG A 55 -18.14 -29.73 -20.68
N SER A 56 -19.37 -29.47 -21.13
CA SER A 56 -19.68 -29.05 -22.52
C SER A 56 -18.75 -27.92 -22.98
N ALA A 57 -18.26 -28.00 -24.23
CA ALA A 57 -17.25 -27.09 -24.80
C ALA A 57 -17.61 -25.61 -24.62
N VAL A 58 -18.88 -25.23 -24.72
CA VAL A 58 -19.33 -23.83 -24.54
C VAL A 58 -19.18 -23.37 -23.09
N LYS A 59 -19.55 -24.22 -22.12
CA LYS A 59 -19.40 -23.93 -20.67
C LYS A 59 -17.94 -23.96 -20.20
N LYS A 60 -17.01 -24.42 -21.05
CA LYS A 60 -15.57 -24.37 -20.81
C LYS A 60 -14.98 -22.99 -21.14
N PHE A 61 -15.62 -22.23 -22.02
CA PHE A 61 -15.14 -20.90 -22.44
C PHE A 61 -15.97 -19.75 -21.85
N VAL A 62 -17.28 -19.92 -21.70
CA VAL A 62 -18.16 -18.84 -21.24
C VAL A 62 -18.94 -19.25 -20.00
N ASN A 63 -18.93 -18.39 -18.98
CA ASN A 63 -19.85 -18.51 -17.86
C ASN A 63 -21.17 -17.80 -18.20
N LEU A 64 -22.28 -18.54 -18.26
CA LEU A 64 -23.61 -18.02 -18.61
C LEU A 64 -24.52 -17.82 -17.38
N ASP A 65 -24.00 -17.96 -16.16
CA ASP A 65 -24.81 -17.80 -14.96
C ASP A 65 -25.00 -16.32 -14.59
N THR A 66 -26.16 -15.77 -14.95
CA THR A 66 -26.56 -14.37 -14.70
C THR A 66 -26.58 -14.02 -13.21
N GLY A 67 -26.86 -14.98 -12.33
CA GLY A 67 -26.85 -14.78 -10.88
C GLY A 67 -25.45 -14.46 -10.32
N THR A 68 -24.40 -14.99 -10.96
CA THR A 68 -23.02 -14.74 -10.56
C THR A 68 -22.57 -13.30 -10.94
N TYR A 69 -23.11 -12.73 -12.02
CA TYR A 69 -22.83 -11.35 -12.43
C TYR A 69 -23.50 -10.31 -11.53
N ILE A 70 -24.69 -10.59 -11.00
CA ILE A 70 -25.39 -9.70 -10.06
C ILE A 70 -24.62 -9.59 -8.73
N ARG A 71 -23.90 -10.65 -8.33
CA ARG A 71 -23.12 -10.71 -7.09
C ARG A 71 -21.65 -10.30 -7.26
N PHE A 72 -21.33 -9.53 -8.31
CA PHE A 72 -19.92 -9.28 -8.65
C PHE A 72 -19.12 -8.58 -7.55
N LEU A 73 -19.73 -7.71 -6.73
CA LEU A 73 -19.02 -7.01 -5.65
C LEU A 73 -18.64 -7.90 -4.46
N ASN A 74 -19.08 -9.17 -4.41
CA ASN A 74 -18.79 -10.08 -3.30
C ASN A 74 -17.29 -10.34 -3.08
N TRP A 75 -16.43 -10.06 -4.07
CA TRP A 75 -14.98 -10.19 -3.89
C TRP A 75 -14.40 -9.17 -2.90
N MET A 76 -15.00 -7.98 -2.79
CA MET A 76 -14.50 -6.91 -1.93
C MET A 76 -14.67 -7.22 -0.44
N PRO A 77 -15.86 -7.59 0.09
CA PRO A 77 -15.97 -8.01 1.47
C PRO A 77 -15.18 -9.29 1.74
N ALA A 78 -15.12 -10.24 0.79
CA ALA A 78 -14.32 -11.45 0.95
C ALA A 78 -12.81 -11.13 1.11
N ALA A 79 -12.29 -10.14 0.38
CA ALA A 79 -10.89 -9.70 0.51
C ALA A 79 -10.61 -9.03 1.87
N LEU A 80 -11.60 -8.36 2.46
CA LEU A 80 -11.47 -7.70 3.76
C LEU A 80 -11.64 -8.63 4.97
N HIS A 81 -12.27 -9.80 4.79
CA HIS A 81 -12.53 -10.75 5.88
C HIS A 81 -11.36 -11.73 6.14
N MET A 82 -10.30 -11.70 5.32
CA MET A 82 -9.16 -12.61 5.51
C MET A 82 -8.36 -12.21 6.75
N PRO A 83 -8.19 -13.10 7.75
CA PRO A 83 -7.44 -12.79 8.96
C PRO A 83 -5.95 -12.64 8.67
N GLU A 84 -5.27 -11.74 9.40
CA GLU A 84 -3.85 -11.42 9.17
C GLU A 84 -2.90 -12.63 9.23
N PRO A 85 -3.04 -13.61 10.16
CA PRO A 85 -2.16 -14.78 10.19
C PRO A 85 -2.28 -15.63 8.92
N GLU A 86 -3.50 -15.83 8.42
CA GLU A 86 -3.74 -16.59 7.18
C GLU A 86 -3.17 -15.84 5.97
N LEU A 87 -3.22 -14.50 5.99
CA LEU A 87 -2.63 -13.67 4.94
C LEU A 87 -1.10 -13.80 4.92
N ILE A 88 -0.45 -13.87 6.08
CA ILE A 88 1.00 -14.08 6.19
C ILE A 88 1.37 -15.45 5.62
N ASP A 89 0.66 -16.51 6.01
CA ASP A 89 0.93 -17.88 5.54
C ASP A 89 0.65 -18.06 4.04
N HIS A 90 -0.30 -17.30 3.48
CA HIS A 90 -0.69 -17.40 2.08
C HIS A 90 0.12 -16.48 1.14
N ALA A 91 0.34 -15.22 1.53
CA ALA A 91 0.96 -14.19 0.69
C ALA A 91 2.39 -13.80 1.11
N GLY A 92 2.82 -14.22 2.30
CA GLY A 92 4.09 -13.85 2.90
C GLY A 92 3.99 -12.61 3.79
N LEU A 93 5.03 -12.41 4.62
CA LEU A 93 5.13 -11.26 5.51
C LEU A 93 5.18 -9.94 4.73
N ASP A 94 5.99 -9.85 3.67
CA ASP A 94 6.20 -8.60 2.93
C ASP A 94 4.91 -8.07 2.29
N SER A 95 4.12 -8.95 1.68
CA SER A 95 2.81 -8.59 1.12
C SER A 95 1.84 -8.10 2.20
N THR A 96 1.88 -8.73 3.38
CA THR A 96 1.06 -8.33 4.53
C THR A 96 1.46 -6.95 5.03
N VAL A 97 2.76 -6.70 5.21
CA VAL A 97 3.29 -5.40 5.63
C VAL A 97 2.94 -4.32 4.61
N PHE A 98 3.01 -4.61 3.31
CA PHE A 98 2.60 -3.69 2.26
C PHE A 98 1.12 -3.30 2.36
N ILE A 99 0.23 -4.26 2.58
CA ILE A 99 -1.21 -3.99 2.80
C ILE A 99 -1.43 -3.12 4.04
N ARG A 100 -0.66 -3.36 5.12
CA ARG A 100 -0.74 -2.55 6.34
C ARG A 100 -0.37 -1.09 6.13
N ILE A 101 0.46 -0.74 5.14
CA ILE A 101 0.74 0.67 4.79
C ILE A 101 -0.55 1.39 4.38
N TYR A 102 -1.44 0.76 3.62
CA TYR A 102 -2.72 1.36 3.25
C TYR A 102 -3.64 1.54 4.46
N PHE A 103 -3.73 0.54 5.34
CA PHE A 103 -4.51 0.64 6.58
C PHE A 103 -3.95 1.71 7.52
N LEU A 104 -2.62 1.81 7.63
CA LEU A 104 -1.94 2.87 8.37
C LEU A 104 -2.26 4.25 7.77
N GLY A 105 -2.26 4.37 6.44
CA GLY A 105 -2.68 5.58 5.74
C GLY A 105 -4.08 6.02 6.14
N VAL A 106 -5.07 5.11 6.06
CA VAL A 106 -6.45 5.42 6.50
C VAL A 106 -6.48 5.78 7.99
N LYS A 107 -5.76 5.06 8.85
CA LYS A 107 -5.69 5.31 10.30
C LYS A 107 -5.09 6.68 10.65
N ILE A 108 -4.11 7.16 9.87
CA ILE A 108 -3.50 8.48 10.06
C ILE A 108 -4.41 9.56 9.47
N PHE A 109 -4.81 9.41 8.21
CA PHE A 109 -5.49 10.49 7.48
C PHE A 109 -6.97 10.63 7.86
N ALA A 110 -7.71 9.56 8.16
CA ALA A 110 -9.14 9.67 8.49
C ALA A 110 -9.44 10.63 9.66
N PRO A 111 -8.79 10.50 10.84
CA PRO A 111 -9.02 11.45 11.93
C PRO A 111 -8.48 12.85 11.63
N ILE A 112 -7.34 12.96 10.92
CA ILE A 112 -6.78 14.26 10.49
C ILE A 112 -7.77 14.99 9.58
N THR A 113 -8.33 14.30 8.58
CA THR A 113 -9.34 14.83 7.68
C THR A 113 -10.57 15.28 8.46
N LEU A 114 -11.12 14.41 9.33
CA LEU A 114 -12.28 14.78 10.15
C LEU A 114 -12.02 16.06 10.97
N LEU A 115 -10.87 16.14 11.63
CA LEU A 115 -10.52 17.27 12.49
C LEU A 115 -10.21 18.54 11.68
N ALA A 116 -9.56 18.41 10.52
CA ALA A 116 -9.35 19.51 9.58
C ALA A 116 -10.68 20.08 9.04
N PHE A 117 -11.64 19.21 8.71
CA PHE A 117 -12.97 19.63 8.26
C PHE A 117 -13.77 20.29 9.38
N MET A 118 -13.66 19.82 10.63
CA MET A 118 -14.38 20.43 11.75
C MET A 118 -13.78 21.76 12.23
N VAL A 119 -12.44 21.93 12.16
CA VAL A 119 -11.75 23.08 12.75
C VAL A 119 -11.22 24.04 11.69
N LEU A 120 -10.39 23.57 10.76
CA LEU A 120 -9.67 24.45 9.83
C LEU A 120 -10.59 25.01 8.74
N VAL A 121 -11.53 24.21 8.23
CA VAL A 121 -12.47 24.66 7.19
C VAL A 121 -13.33 25.85 7.66
N PRO A 122 -14.00 25.81 8.83
CA PRO A 122 -14.75 26.98 9.33
C PRO A 122 -13.85 28.21 9.62
N ILE A 123 -12.65 27.98 10.18
CA ILE A 123 -11.70 29.06 10.50
C ILE A 123 -11.26 29.79 9.22
N ASN A 124 -10.94 29.04 8.17
CA ASN A 124 -10.49 29.61 6.91
C ASN A 124 -11.65 30.27 6.15
N TRP A 125 -12.84 29.66 6.16
CA TRP A 125 -14.02 30.22 5.50
C TRP A 125 -14.43 31.60 6.06
N THR A 126 -14.30 31.80 7.38
CA THR A 126 -14.58 33.09 8.05
C THR A 126 -13.48 34.14 7.85
N GLY A 127 -12.44 33.82 7.07
CA GLY A 127 -11.27 34.64 6.75
C GLY A 127 -11.58 35.98 6.06
N LYS A 128 -12.48 35.97 5.07
CA LYS A 128 -12.93 37.11 4.22
C LYS A 128 -11.82 38.00 3.64
N THR A 129 -10.56 37.58 3.66
CA THR A 129 -9.43 38.40 3.18
C THR A 129 -9.41 38.50 1.66
N LEU A 130 -9.77 37.40 0.98
CA LEU A 130 -9.82 37.34 -0.49
C LEU A 130 -11.01 38.12 -1.07
N GLU A 131 -12.03 38.41 -0.27
CA GLU A 131 -13.21 39.20 -0.67
C GLU A 131 -13.04 40.71 -0.41
N ALA A 132 -11.91 41.11 0.18
CA ALA A 132 -11.64 42.51 0.51
C ALA A 132 -11.31 43.35 -0.75
N PRO A 133 -11.65 44.66 -0.76
CA PRO A 133 -11.42 45.54 -1.92
C PRO A 133 -9.95 45.64 -2.37
N ALA A 134 -9.01 45.33 -1.48
CA ALA A 134 -7.56 45.32 -1.75
C ALA A 134 -7.09 44.07 -2.54
N ALA A 135 -7.93 43.04 -2.67
CA ALA A 135 -7.62 41.79 -3.37
C ALA A 135 -8.12 41.78 -4.83
N LYS A 136 -8.54 42.93 -5.39
CA LYS A 136 -9.17 43.05 -6.71
C LYS A 136 -8.32 42.52 -7.88
N ASP A 137 -6.99 42.46 -7.72
CA ASP A 137 -6.07 41.96 -8.76
C ASP A 137 -5.71 40.47 -8.60
N LEU A 138 -6.27 39.79 -7.59
CA LEU A 138 -6.01 38.37 -7.35
C LEU A 138 -7.09 37.52 -8.01
N THR A 139 -6.68 36.65 -8.93
CA THR A 139 -7.54 35.57 -9.41
C THR A 139 -7.59 34.48 -8.35
N PHE A 140 -8.73 34.27 -7.72
CA PHE A 140 -8.94 33.21 -6.72
C PHE A 140 -10.18 32.38 -7.04
N SER A 141 -10.15 31.12 -6.65
CA SER A 141 -11.28 30.18 -6.77
C SER A 141 -12.00 29.99 -5.42
N ASP A 142 -13.18 29.39 -5.43
CA ASP A 142 -13.93 29.08 -4.20
C ASP A 142 -13.18 28.14 -3.24
N ILE A 143 -12.25 27.35 -3.76
CA ILE A 143 -11.43 26.43 -2.97
C ILE A 143 -10.31 27.18 -2.24
N ASP A 144 -9.81 28.27 -2.82
CA ASP A 144 -8.77 29.09 -2.20
C ASP A 144 -9.29 29.81 -0.94
N LYS A 145 -10.61 30.01 -0.84
CA LYS A 145 -11.28 30.51 0.38
C LYS A 145 -11.16 29.55 1.57
N LEU A 146 -10.94 28.26 1.32
CA LEU A 146 -10.74 27.22 2.34
C LEU A 146 -9.27 27.09 2.76
N SER A 147 -8.37 27.79 2.08
CA SER A 147 -6.94 27.78 2.37
C SER A 147 -6.55 28.82 3.42
N ILE A 148 -5.34 28.68 3.96
CA ILE A 148 -4.71 29.65 4.87
C ILE A 148 -4.58 31.04 4.22
N SER A 149 -4.56 31.11 2.89
CA SER A 149 -4.53 32.35 2.10
C SER A 149 -5.72 33.27 2.35
N ASN A 150 -6.85 32.75 2.87
CA ASN A 150 -8.01 33.57 3.22
C ASN A 150 -7.90 34.19 4.63
N VAL A 151 -6.88 33.84 5.42
CA VAL A 151 -6.68 34.34 6.78
C VAL A 151 -5.83 35.63 6.77
N PRO A 152 -6.29 36.72 7.40
CA PRO A 152 -5.58 37.99 7.34
C PRO A 152 -4.30 37.97 8.18
N LEU A 153 -3.28 38.71 7.74
CA LEU A 153 -2.02 38.86 8.45
C LEU A 153 -2.24 39.46 9.85
N GLY A 154 -1.57 38.92 10.87
CA GLY A 154 -1.75 39.33 12.28
C GLY A 154 -2.99 38.75 12.96
N SER A 155 -3.77 37.90 12.29
CA SER A 155 -4.96 37.27 12.89
C SER A 155 -4.60 36.22 13.94
N LYS A 156 -5.35 36.19 15.05
CA LYS A 156 -5.28 35.12 16.06
C LYS A 156 -5.63 33.73 15.50
N ARG A 157 -6.25 33.65 14.32
CA ARG A 157 -6.61 32.39 13.63
C ARG A 157 -5.39 31.54 13.24
N PHE A 158 -4.21 32.15 13.04
CA PHE A 158 -2.98 31.39 12.75
C PHE A 158 -2.55 30.48 13.91
N TRP A 159 -2.89 30.85 15.16
CA TRP A 159 -2.62 29.98 16.31
C TRP A 159 -3.37 28.65 16.23
N ALA A 160 -4.56 28.62 15.61
CA ALA A 160 -5.27 27.38 15.37
C ALA A 160 -4.51 26.49 14.38
N HIS A 161 -3.97 27.05 13.30
CA HIS A 161 -3.13 26.31 12.33
C HIS A 161 -1.87 25.71 12.98
N ILE A 162 -1.19 26.50 13.83
CA ILE A 162 -0.02 26.04 14.59
C ILE A 162 -0.40 24.93 15.57
N GLY A 163 -1.46 25.12 16.37
CA GLY A 163 -1.93 24.09 17.31
C GLY A 163 -2.29 22.79 16.59
N MET A 164 -3.00 22.91 15.46
CA MET A 164 -3.39 21.79 14.62
C MET A 164 -2.20 21.05 14.00
N SER A 165 -1.14 21.76 13.59
CA SER A 165 0.07 21.12 13.05
C SER A 165 0.79 20.28 14.11
N TYR A 166 0.85 20.74 15.36
CA TYR A 166 1.36 19.94 16.48
C TYR A 166 0.50 18.70 16.74
N VAL A 167 -0.83 18.85 16.75
CA VAL A 167 -1.76 17.72 16.95
C VAL A 167 -1.59 16.68 15.84
N PHE A 168 -1.54 17.11 14.57
CA PHE A 168 -1.32 16.23 13.43
C PHE A 168 0.03 15.52 13.48
N SER A 169 1.08 16.25 13.83
CA SER A 169 2.44 15.70 13.94
C SER A 169 2.51 14.67 15.07
N ALA A 170 1.99 14.99 16.25
CA ALA A 170 1.95 14.08 17.40
C ALA A 170 1.15 12.81 17.08
N TRP A 171 -0.03 12.93 16.47
CA TRP A 171 -0.84 11.78 16.07
C TRP A 171 -0.15 10.89 15.03
N THR A 172 0.48 11.50 14.03
CA THR A 172 1.20 10.79 12.98
C THR A 172 2.39 10.03 13.57
N CYS A 173 3.22 10.69 14.40
CA CYS A 173 4.34 10.06 15.08
C CYS A 173 3.89 8.92 16.01
N TYR A 174 2.81 9.11 16.78
CA TYR A 174 2.24 8.06 17.63
C TYR A 174 1.78 6.85 16.81
N SER A 175 1.05 7.09 15.72
CA SER A 175 0.55 6.04 14.85
C SER A 175 1.68 5.25 14.19
N LEU A 176 2.71 5.96 13.70
CA LEU A 176 3.92 5.36 13.14
C LEU A 176 4.67 4.52 14.18
N TYR A 177 4.88 5.05 15.38
CA TYR A 177 5.56 4.33 16.45
C TYR A 177 4.85 3.02 16.82
N LYS A 178 3.51 3.08 16.96
CA LYS A 178 2.71 1.88 17.25
C LYS A 178 2.76 0.86 16.13
N GLU A 179 2.65 1.29 14.88
CA GLU A 179 2.70 0.38 13.74
C GLU A 179 4.09 -0.24 13.57
N TYR A 180 5.15 0.55 13.79
CA TYR A 180 6.53 0.07 13.75
C TYR A 180 6.77 -1.04 14.78
N MET A 181 6.28 -0.86 16.02
CA MET A 181 6.37 -1.89 17.07
C MET A 181 5.64 -3.19 16.68
N ILE A 182 4.48 -3.08 16.02
CA ILE A 182 3.72 -4.23 15.54
C ILE A 182 4.49 -4.94 14.42
N ILE A 183 5.01 -4.20 13.44
CA ILE A 183 5.80 -4.74 12.32
C ILE A 183 7.09 -5.41 12.82
N ALA A 184 7.82 -4.78 13.74
CA ALA A 184 9.00 -5.37 14.35
C ALA A 184 8.68 -6.71 15.04
N THR A 185 7.58 -6.76 15.80
CA THR A 185 7.14 -7.99 16.47
C THR A 185 6.73 -9.08 15.47
N MET A 186 5.98 -8.72 14.42
CA MET A 186 5.62 -9.66 13.36
C MET A 186 6.85 -10.20 12.64
N ARG A 187 7.82 -9.34 12.32
CA ARG A 187 9.07 -9.74 11.68
C ARG A 187 9.88 -10.71 12.53
N LEU A 188 10.01 -10.45 13.83
CA LEU A 188 10.72 -11.34 14.74
C LEU A 188 10.04 -12.72 14.83
N ARG A 189 8.70 -12.76 14.95
CA ARG A 189 7.93 -14.02 14.96
C ARG A 189 8.06 -14.79 13.65
N PHE A 190 8.01 -14.08 12.53
CA PHE A 190 8.18 -14.68 11.21
C PHE A 190 9.58 -15.27 11.05
N LEU A 191 10.63 -14.50 11.38
CA LEU A 191 12.01 -14.98 11.28
C LEU A 191 12.28 -16.20 12.17
N ALA A 192 11.65 -16.28 13.36
CA ALA A 192 11.77 -17.42 14.25
C ALA A 192 10.99 -18.67 13.79
N SER A 193 10.00 -18.52 12.92
CA SER A 193 9.15 -19.63 12.42
C SER A 193 9.47 -20.05 10.99
N GLU A 194 10.30 -19.28 10.28
CA GLU A 194 10.70 -19.54 8.92
C GLU A 194 11.47 -20.87 8.79
N ARG A 195 11.25 -21.58 7.69
CA ARG A 195 12.00 -22.81 7.38
C ARG A 195 13.48 -22.49 7.12
N ARG A 196 14.35 -23.50 7.21
CA ARG A 196 15.76 -23.36 6.83
C ARG A 196 15.85 -22.98 5.37
N ARG A 197 16.51 -21.86 5.10
CA ARG A 197 16.78 -21.35 3.76
C ARG A 197 18.27 -21.03 3.62
N PRO A 198 18.86 -21.12 2.42
CA PRO A 198 20.29 -20.88 2.23
C PRO A 198 20.71 -19.45 2.64
N ASP A 199 19.83 -18.45 2.51
CA ASP A 199 20.10 -17.07 2.90
C ASP A 199 20.38 -16.90 4.40
N GLN A 200 19.98 -17.86 5.25
CA GLN A 200 20.28 -17.84 6.69
C GLN A 200 21.72 -18.30 7.01
N PHE A 201 22.38 -19.00 6.08
CA PHE A 201 23.70 -19.61 6.27
C PHE A 201 24.77 -19.05 5.31
N THR A 202 24.37 -18.23 4.34
CA THR A 202 25.27 -17.66 3.33
C THR A 202 25.56 -16.20 3.63
N VAL A 203 26.84 -15.84 3.67
CA VAL A 203 27.30 -14.45 3.83
C VAL A 203 27.91 -13.97 2.52
N LEU A 204 27.52 -12.77 2.08
CA LEU A 204 28.10 -12.13 0.91
C LEU A 204 29.36 -11.37 1.28
N VAL A 205 30.52 -11.89 0.88
CA VAL A 205 31.82 -11.23 1.06
C VAL A 205 32.10 -10.35 -0.15
N ARG A 206 32.53 -9.10 0.09
CA ARG A 206 32.85 -8.13 -0.97
C ARG A 206 34.20 -7.48 -0.69
N ASN A 207 34.83 -6.96 -1.74
CA ASN A 207 36.12 -6.25 -1.68
C ASN A 207 37.24 -7.11 -1.10
N VAL A 208 37.39 -8.34 -1.59
CA VAL A 208 38.54 -9.18 -1.26
C VAL A 208 39.80 -8.48 -1.79
N PRO A 209 40.83 -8.27 -0.96
CA PRO A 209 42.06 -7.63 -1.41
C PRO A 209 42.71 -8.47 -2.51
N PRO A 210 43.25 -7.83 -3.57
CA PRO A 210 43.99 -8.56 -4.58
C PRO A 210 45.29 -9.10 -3.97
N ASP A 211 45.48 -10.41 -4.07
CA ASP A 211 46.75 -11.06 -3.78
C ASP A 211 47.46 -11.40 -5.10
N MET A 212 48.79 -11.29 -5.11
CA MET A 212 49.61 -11.61 -6.26
C MET A 212 49.95 -13.11 -6.31
N ASP A 213 49.93 -13.79 -5.17
CA ASP A 213 50.37 -15.17 -5.02
C ASP A 213 49.20 -16.17 -4.94
N GLU A 214 48.02 -15.73 -4.47
CA GLU A 214 46.83 -16.57 -4.29
C GLU A 214 45.67 -16.11 -5.18
N SER A 215 44.89 -17.08 -5.69
CA SER A 215 43.60 -16.75 -6.29
C SER A 215 42.58 -16.30 -5.24
N VAL A 216 41.55 -15.54 -5.63
CA VAL A 216 40.49 -15.07 -4.71
C VAL A 216 39.80 -16.24 -3.98
N SER A 217 39.65 -17.38 -4.66
CA SER A 217 39.05 -18.59 -4.09
C SER A 217 39.92 -19.18 -2.98
N GLU A 218 41.21 -19.37 -3.24
CA GLU A 218 42.18 -19.88 -2.26
C GLU A 218 42.33 -18.93 -1.07
N HIS A 219 42.37 -17.63 -1.33
CA HIS A 219 42.48 -16.60 -0.31
C HIS A 219 41.26 -16.61 0.64
N ILE A 220 40.04 -16.74 0.10
CA ILE A 220 38.81 -16.88 0.89
C ILE A 220 38.84 -18.18 1.70
N GLU A 221 39.19 -19.30 1.07
CA GLU A 221 39.24 -20.59 1.75
C GLU A 221 40.24 -20.57 2.91
N HIS A 222 41.46 -20.08 2.68
CA HIS A 222 42.47 -19.94 3.71
C HIS A 222 41.99 -19.02 4.85
N PHE A 223 41.43 -17.85 4.52
CA PHE A 223 40.91 -16.91 5.52
C PHE A 223 39.84 -17.53 6.42
N PHE A 224 38.84 -18.22 5.84
CA PHE A 224 37.74 -18.79 6.62
C PHE A 224 38.13 -20.08 7.35
N CYS A 225 39.01 -20.91 6.80
CA CYS A 225 39.55 -22.08 7.50
C CYS A 225 40.37 -21.69 8.72
N VAL A 226 41.14 -20.59 8.65
CA VAL A 226 41.94 -20.11 9.78
C VAL A 226 41.09 -19.40 10.84
N ASN A 227 40.18 -18.50 10.44
CA ASN A 227 39.42 -17.67 11.39
C ASN A 227 38.11 -18.31 11.88
N HIS A 228 37.49 -19.18 11.09
CA HIS A 228 36.19 -19.79 11.36
C HIS A 228 36.16 -21.31 11.09
N PRO A 229 37.10 -22.11 11.63
CA PRO A 229 37.28 -23.53 11.29
C PRO A 229 36.03 -24.38 11.55
N ASP A 230 35.31 -24.12 12.64
CA ASP A 230 34.15 -24.94 13.04
C ASP A 230 32.85 -24.59 12.30
N HIS A 231 32.82 -23.48 11.56
CA HIS A 231 31.60 -22.92 10.95
C HIS A 231 31.68 -22.79 9.43
N TYR A 232 32.89 -22.78 8.88
CA TYR A 232 33.09 -22.72 7.43
C TYR A 232 32.67 -24.04 6.77
N LEU A 233 31.86 -23.93 5.70
CA LEU A 233 31.36 -25.08 4.95
C LEU A 233 31.91 -25.09 3.52
N MET A 234 31.65 -24.02 2.77
CA MET A 234 32.07 -23.86 1.37
C MET A 234 31.91 -22.40 0.92
N HIS A 235 32.52 -22.04 -0.21
CA HIS A 235 32.31 -20.78 -0.91
C HIS A 235 31.99 -21.01 -2.39
N HIS A 236 31.47 -19.98 -3.07
CA HIS A 236 31.17 -19.94 -4.51
C HIS A 236 31.42 -18.52 -5.03
#